data_AF-A0A0V1DDE4-F1
#
_entry.id   AF-A0A0V1DDE4-F1
#
_cell.length_a   1.000
_cell.length_b   1.000
_cell.length_c   1.000
_cell.angle_alpha   90.00
_cell.angle_beta   90.00
_cell.angle_gamma   90.00
#
_symmetry.space_group_name_H-M   'P 1'
#
loop_
_entity.id
_entity.type
_entity.pdbx_description
1 polymer ?
#
loop_
_entity_poly.entity_id
_entity_poly.type
_entity_poly.pdbx_seq_one_letter_code
_entity_poly.pdbx_strand_id
1 'polypeptide(L)' 'MRAIGTIRPYRSNGADAVMLPDKQLMEQKRGAFDFRSDGNIYIAKWHNNSIVRISSNFMRHNPLRKTQ' A
#
# COMPACT_ATOMS: atom_id res chain seq x y z
N MET A 1 10.37 -16.13 7.31
CA MET A 1 9.04 -15.89 7.91
C MET A 1 8.22 -15.03 6.95
N ARG A 2 6.94 -15.35 6.75
CA ARG A 2 6.00 -14.57 5.92
C ARG A 2 5.19 -13.65 6.82
N ALA A 3 5.05 -12.39 6.44
CA ALA A 3 4.42 -11.35 7.24
C ALA A 3 3.62 -10.37 6.38
N ILE A 4 2.53 -9.89 6.97
CA ILE A 4 1.69 -8.80 6.46
C ILE A 4 1.31 -7.95 7.67
N GLY A 5 1.43 -6.63 7.54
CA GLY A 5 1.04 -5.74 8.62
C GLY A 5 0.79 -4.33 8.15
N THR A 6 -0.02 -3.61 8.92
CA THR A 6 -0.16 -2.17 8.77
C THR A 6 1.10 -1.46 9.26
N ILE A 7 1.50 -0.41 8.57
CA ILE A 7 2.65 0.41 8.99
C ILE A 7 2.22 1.84 9.27
N ARG A 8 2.90 2.49 10.23
CA ARG A 8 2.70 3.91 10.48
C ARG A 8 3.23 4.75 9.30
N PRO A 9 2.70 5.96 9.10
CA PRO A 9 3.34 6.96 8.24
C PRO A 9 4.81 7.14 8.63
N TYR A 10 5.68 7.39 7.64
CA TYR A 10 7.12 7.61 7.84
C TYR A 10 7.93 6.38 8.31
N ARG A 11 7.33 5.19 8.38
CA ARG A 11 8.01 3.91 8.69
C ARG A 11 8.22 3.01 7.46
N SER A 12 8.09 3.58 6.26
CA SER A 12 8.25 2.90 4.97
C SER A 12 9.68 2.95 4.40
N ASN A 13 10.65 3.44 5.18
CA ASN A 13 12.07 3.54 4.79
C ASN A 13 12.30 4.25 3.44
N GLY A 14 11.55 5.33 3.19
CA GLY A 14 11.65 6.11 1.95
C GLY A 14 10.83 5.57 0.77
N ALA A 15 10.19 4.40 0.88
CA ALA A 15 9.30 3.92 -0.18
C ALA A 15 8.15 4.89 -0.46
N ASP A 16 7.62 5.57 0.57
CA ASP A 16 6.59 6.60 0.43
C ASP A 16 7.05 7.80 -0.44
N ALA A 17 8.35 8.05 -0.58
CA ALA A 17 8.87 9.16 -1.39
C ALA A 17 8.73 8.93 -2.91
N VAL A 18 8.57 7.68 -3.32
CA VAL A 18 8.40 7.26 -4.73
C VAL A 18 6.95 6.86 -5.02
N MET A 19 6.10 6.94 -4.02
CA MET A 19 4.65 6.77 -4.14
C MET A 19 4.00 8.14 -4.23
N LEU A 20 2.74 8.18 -4.68
CA LEU A 20 1.92 9.38 -4.64
C LEU A 20 2.00 10.04 -3.25
N PRO A 21 2.07 11.36 -3.13
CA PRO A 21 1.90 12.02 -1.83
C PRO A 21 0.51 11.74 -1.24
N ASP A 22 0.37 11.77 0.08
CA ASP A 22 -0.92 11.50 0.74
C ASP A 22 -2.01 12.47 0.30
N LYS A 23 -1.69 13.77 0.22
CA LYS A 23 -2.63 14.80 -0.23
C LYS A 23 -3.16 14.52 -1.63
N GLN A 24 -2.25 14.21 -2.56
CA GLN A 24 -2.62 13.90 -3.95
C GLN A 24 -3.43 12.61 -4.07
N LEU A 25 -3.16 11.60 -3.22
CA LEU A 25 -3.96 10.39 -3.21
C LEU A 25 -5.36 10.62 -2.59
N MET A 26 -5.47 11.49 -1.57
CA MET A 26 -6.75 11.87 -0.96
C MET A 26 -7.64 12.70 -1.90
N GLU A 27 -7.05 13.42 -2.86
CA GLU A 27 -7.78 14.10 -3.93
C GLU A 27 -8.39 13.13 -4.95
N GLN A 28 -7.89 11.89 -5.02
CA GLN A 28 -8.45 10.87 -5.89
C GLN A 28 -9.71 10.25 -5.28
N LYS A 29 -10.50 9.57 -6.12
CA LYS A 29 -11.72 8.87 -5.68
C LYS A 29 -11.44 7.89 -4.53
N ARG A 30 -12.43 7.71 -3.66
CA ARG A 30 -12.43 6.66 -2.64
C ARG A 30 -12.16 5.29 -3.29
N GLY A 31 -11.25 4.53 -2.69
CA GLY A 31 -10.72 3.27 -3.23
C GLY A 31 -9.50 3.44 -4.14
N ALA A 32 -9.05 4.67 -4.41
CA ALA A 32 -7.78 4.90 -5.10
C ALA A 32 -6.63 4.32 -4.28
N PHE A 33 -5.63 3.78 -4.98
CA PHE A 33 -4.46 3.23 -4.34
C PHE A 33 -3.20 3.41 -5.16
N ASP A 34 -2.08 3.31 -4.46
CA ASP A 34 -0.76 3.25 -5.05
C ASP A 34 0.07 2.16 -4.36
N PHE A 35 1.07 1.63 -5.05
CA PHE A 35 1.94 0.59 -4.50
C PHE A 35 3.36 0.67 -5.04
N ARG A 36 4.29 0.13 -4.24
CA ARG A 36 5.68 -0.09 -4.65
C ARG A 36 6.12 -1.46 -4.19
N SER A 37 7.03 -2.06 -4.96
CA SER A 37 7.73 -3.28 -4.55
C SER A 37 9.16 -3.26 -5.04
N ASP A 38 10.07 -3.77 -4.23
CA ASP A 38 11.46 -4.04 -4.59
C ASP A 38 11.69 -5.52 -4.96
N GLY A 39 10.61 -6.31 -5.05
CA GLY A 39 10.66 -7.75 -5.27
C GLY A 39 10.55 -8.57 -3.98
N ASN A 40 11.12 -8.09 -2.87
CA ASN A 40 11.12 -8.77 -1.57
C ASN A 40 10.02 -8.25 -0.64
N ILE A 41 9.87 -6.93 -0.60
CA ILE A 41 8.88 -6.19 0.16
C ILE A 41 7.92 -5.53 -0.83
N TYR A 42 6.66 -5.53 -0.43
CA TYR A 42 5.54 -4.90 -1.11
C TYR A 42 4.91 -3.91 -0.15
N ILE A 43 4.78 -2.65 -0.56
CA ILE A 43 4.10 -1.60 0.21
C ILE A 43 2.95 -1.09 -0.63
N ALA A 44 1.77 -1.03 -0.03
CA ALA A 44 0.57 -0.41 -0.61
C ALA A 44 0.07 0.70 0.28
N LYS A 45 -0.53 1.72 -0.33
CA LYS A 45 -1.31 2.73 0.38
C LYS A 45 -2.65 2.97 -0.31
N TRP A 46 -3.72 2.96 0.46
CA TRP A 46 -5.11 3.02 -0.02
C TRP A 46 -5.81 4.25 0.54
N HIS A 47 -6.47 5.02 -0.31
CA HIS A 47 -7.37 6.09 0.09
C HIS A 47 -8.79 5.53 0.23
N ASN A 48 -9.31 5.52 1.44
CA ASN A 48 -10.73 5.26 1.69
C ASN A 48 -11.38 6.46 2.36
N ASN A 49 -11.51 6.47 3.70
CA ASN A 49 -11.82 7.66 4.49
C ASN A 49 -10.55 8.33 5.06
N SER A 50 -9.46 7.54 5.11
CA SER A 50 -8.12 7.94 5.51
C SER A 50 -7.12 7.14 4.65
N ILE A 51 -5.84 7.48 4.75
CA ILE A 51 -4.77 6.70 4.10
C ILE A 51 -4.39 5.52 5.00
N VAL A 52 -4.59 4.30 4.49
CA VAL A 52 -4.11 3.07 5.13
C VAL A 52 -2.87 2.59 4.39
N ARG A 53 -1.85 2.12 5.13
CA ARG A 53 -0.62 1.57 4.57
C ARG A 53 -0.41 0.14 5.02
N ILE A 54 -0.03 -0.74 4.11
CA ILE A 54 0.30 -2.14 4.40
C ILE A 54 1.68 -2.43 3.83
N SER A 55 2.50 -3.14 4.60
CA SER A 55 3.75 -3.76 4.13
C SER A 55 3.62 -5.28 4.18
N SER A 56 4.15 -5.96 3.18
CA SER A 56 4.16 -7.41 3.10
C SER A 56 5.41 -7.93 2.42
N ASN A 57 5.94 -9.06 2.89
CA ASN A 57 6.92 -9.88 2.17
C ASN A 57 6.31 -11.18 1.62
N PHE A 58 4.98 -11.27 1.56
CA PHE A 58 4.26 -12.50 1.25
C PHE A 58 3.22 -12.32 0.14
N MET A 59 2.21 -11.49 0.36
CA MET A 59 1.12 -11.26 -0.61
C MET A 59 1.06 -9.80 -1.05
N ARG A 60 0.72 -9.59 -2.32
CA ARG A 60 0.54 -8.26 -2.93
C ARG A 60 -0.96 -7.92 -3.04
N HIS A 61 -1.29 -6.73 -3.54
CA HIS A 61 -2.67 -6.23 -3.71
C HIS A 61 -3.56 -6.97 -4.74
N ASN A 62 -3.08 -8.03 -5.39
CA ASN A 62 -3.94 -8.76 -6.31
C ASN A 62 -5.11 -9.35 -5.51
N PRO A 63 -6.37 -9.18 -5.97
CA PRO A 63 -7.51 -9.76 -5.27
C PRO A 63 -7.27 -11.27 -5.13
N LEU A 64 -7.52 -11.80 -3.93
CA LEU A 64 -7.70 -13.24 -3.74
C LEU A 64 -8.70 -13.67 -4.82
N ARG A 65 -8.25 -14.54 -5.74
CA ARG A 65 -8.96 -15.09 -6.91
C ARG A 65 -10.42 -14.62 -7.04
N LYS A 66 -10.80 -14.03 -8.18
CA LYS A 66 -12.22 -13.93 -8.55
C LYS A 66 -12.84 -15.29 -8.26
N THR A 67 -13.78 -15.34 -7.32
CA THR A 67 -14.60 -16.52 -7.09
C THR A 67 -15.27 -16.78 -8.42
N GLN A 68 -15.02 -17.96 -8.99
CA GLN A 68 -15.60 -18.38 -10.26
C GLN A 68 -17.09 -18.65 -10.07
#